data_AF-H2U4P3-F1
#
_entry.id   AF-H2U4P3-F1
#
_cell.length_a   1.000
_cell.length_b   1.000
_cell.length_c   1.000
_cell.angle_alpha   90.00
_cell.angle_beta   90.00
_cell.angle_gamma   90.00
#
_symmetry.space_group_name_H-M   'P 1'
#
loop_
_entity.id
_entity.type
_entity.pdbx_description
1 polymer ?
#
loop_
_entity_poly.entity_id
_entity_poly.type
_entity_poly.pdbx_seq_one_letter_code
_entity_poly.pdbx_strand_id
1 'polypeptide(L)'
;MAPAARPFLLALVLLGADVFISTHGQELGVSETWNSKSCKCDCEGGESPTEFPSIRTGSSMVRGVDCMPECPYHRPLGFEAGSISPDQITCSNQDQYTAWFSSWLPSKARLNTQGFGCAWLSKFQDNTQWLQIDLIDAKVVSGILTQGRCDADEWITKYSLQYRTDEKLNWIYYKDQTGNNRVFYGNSDRSSSVQNLLRPPIVARYIRILPLGWHTRIALRLELLLCMNKCS
;
A
#
# COMPACT_ATOMS: atom_id res chain seq x y z
N MET A 1 14.82 -11.93 62.77
CA MET A 1 13.86 -11.38 63.75
C MET A 1 13.51 -9.99 63.28
N ALA A 2 12.36 -9.82 62.61
CA ALA A 2 11.84 -8.50 62.20
C ALA A 2 11.12 -7.84 63.39
N PRO A 3 10.92 -6.52 63.37
CA PRO A 3 9.62 -5.99 62.94
C PRO A 3 9.75 -4.74 62.06
N ALA A 4 9.09 -4.66 60.90
CA ALA A 4 7.67 -4.34 60.67
C ALA A 4 7.35 -2.85 60.93
N ALA A 5 7.15 -2.14 59.81
CA ALA A 5 6.86 -0.71 59.74
C ALA A 5 5.37 -0.43 59.48
N ARG A 6 4.96 0.78 59.89
CA ARG A 6 3.67 1.50 59.67
C ARG A 6 2.56 1.14 60.68
N PRO A 7 1.60 2.05 61.01
CA PRO A 7 1.11 3.19 60.19
C PRO A 7 0.84 4.51 60.97
N PHE A 8 0.65 5.64 60.28
CA PHE A 8 -0.14 6.77 60.82
C PHE A 8 -0.82 7.59 59.72
N LEU A 9 -2.08 7.94 60.01
CA LEU A 9 -3.10 8.61 59.20
C LEU A 9 -3.10 10.14 59.39
N LEU A 10 -3.32 10.86 58.28
CA LEU A 10 -4.17 12.05 58.03
C LEU A 10 -4.44 13.13 59.12
N ALA A 11 -4.14 14.41 58.77
CA ALA A 11 -4.92 15.64 59.05
C ALA A 11 -4.34 16.81 58.20
N LEU A 12 -5.03 17.41 57.20
CA LEU A 12 -6.06 18.48 57.19
C LEU A 12 -5.49 19.93 57.22
N VAL A 13 -5.87 20.78 56.24
CA VAL A 13 -6.45 22.15 56.38
C VAL A 13 -6.34 22.96 55.06
N LEU A 14 -7.46 23.61 54.73
CA LEU A 14 -7.83 24.48 53.58
C LEU A 14 -7.41 25.95 53.75
N LEU A 15 -7.15 26.66 52.64
CA LEU A 15 -7.44 28.08 52.32
C LEU A 15 -7.32 28.19 50.77
N GLY A 16 -8.16 28.81 49.93
CA GLY A 16 -9.21 29.82 50.03
C GLY A 16 -8.97 30.89 48.94
N ALA A 17 -9.93 31.11 48.02
CA ALA A 17 -10.29 32.36 47.31
C ALA A 17 -10.69 32.18 45.82
N ASP A 18 -11.94 32.54 45.52
CA ASP A 18 -12.53 32.78 44.20
C ASP A 18 -12.06 34.10 43.59
N VAL A 19 -11.82 34.15 42.27
CA VAL A 19 -11.92 35.38 41.46
C VAL A 19 -12.44 35.04 40.05
N PHE A 20 -13.65 35.53 39.75
CA PHE A 20 -14.23 35.69 38.41
C PHE A 20 -13.92 37.08 37.87
N ILE A 21 -13.38 37.22 36.66
CA ILE A 21 -13.56 38.43 35.83
C ILE A 21 -13.69 38.03 34.35
N SER A 22 -14.80 38.45 33.74
CA SER A 22 -15.08 38.49 32.30
C SER A 22 -14.69 39.87 31.75
N THR A 23 -14.08 39.95 30.57
CA THR A 23 -14.05 41.19 29.77
C THR A 23 -14.11 40.88 28.26
N HIS A 24 -15.02 41.58 27.58
CA HIS A 24 -15.18 41.69 26.13
C HIS A 24 -14.37 42.89 25.62
N GLY A 25 -13.84 42.82 24.38
CA GLY A 25 -13.33 44.01 23.66
C GLY A 25 -12.54 43.72 22.37
N GLN A 26 -13.18 43.99 21.23
CA GLN A 26 -12.72 44.18 19.82
C GLN A 26 -11.47 45.09 19.67
N GLU A 27 -10.75 45.24 18.54
CA GLU A 27 -10.58 44.65 17.19
C GLU A 27 -9.54 45.58 16.48
N LEU A 28 -8.69 45.07 15.58
CA LEU A 28 -8.20 45.68 14.31
C LEU A 28 -6.89 45.01 13.87
N GLY A 29 -6.88 44.50 12.64
CA GLY A 29 -5.90 43.52 12.16
C GLY A 29 -4.82 44.00 11.21
N VAL A 30 -4.05 43.02 10.72
CA VAL A 30 -3.39 43.00 9.42
C VAL A 30 -3.48 41.57 8.87
N SER A 31 -3.89 41.51 7.61
CA SER A 31 -4.16 40.35 6.76
C SER A 31 -2.90 39.61 6.32
N GLU A 32 -2.85 38.27 6.44
CA GLU A 32 -2.21 37.42 5.43
C GLU A 32 -3.04 36.14 5.22
N THR A 33 -3.72 36.11 4.08
CA THR A 33 -4.52 35.02 3.53
C THR A 33 -3.64 33.89 2.99
N TRP A 34 -3.48 32.80 3.74
CA TRP A 34 -3.10 31.51 3.17
C TRP A 34 -4.37 30.75 2.77
N ASN A 35 -4.73 30.91 1.50
CA ASN A 35 -5.84 30.23 0.87
C ASN A 35 -5.42 28.77 0.60
N SER A 36 -5.64 27.89 1.57
CA SER A 36 -5.52 26.44 1.40
C SER A 36 -6.66 25.94 0.50
N LYS A 37 -6.45 26.11 -0.82
CA LYS A 37 -7.26 25.44 -1.84
C LYS A 37 -6.93 23.95 -1.81
N SER A 38 -7.66 23.21 -1.00
CA SER A 38 -7.82 21.78 -1.16
C SER A 38 -8.31 21.53 -2.59
N CYS A 39 -7.45 20.96 -3.44
CA CYS A 39 -7.88 20.48 -4.75
C CYS A 39 -8.75 19.24 -4.51
N LYS A 40 -10.05 19.47 -4.34
CA LYS A 40 -11.08 18.45 -4.36
C LYS A 40 -11.33 18.11 -5.82
N CYS A 41 -10.80 16.97 -6.28
CA CYS A 41 -11.20 16.42 -7.57
C CYS A 41 -12.58 15.78 -7.38
N ASP A 42 -13.63 16.58 -7.52
CA ASP A 42 -14.99 16.08 -7.71
C ASP A 42 -15.10 15.57 -9.15
N CYS A 43 -14.99 14.24 -9.32
CA CYS A 43 -15.26 13.57 -10.59
C CYS A 43 -16.73 13.14 -10.62
N GLU A 44 -17.64 14.07 -10.84
CA GLU A 44 -18.99 13.78 -11.33
C GLU A 44 -19.12 14.34 -12.75
N GLY A 45 -19.42 13.45 -13.71
CA GLY A 45 -19.78 13.81 -15.07
C GLY A 45 -18.76 13.38 -16.12
N GLY A 46 -19.00 12.23 -16.73
CA GLY A 46 -18.27 11.76 -17.90
C GLY A 46 -18.60 10.30 -18.18
N GLU A 47 -19.59 10.07 -19.04
CA GLU A 47 -20.07 8.75 -19.43
C GLU A 47 -18.92 7.83 -19.87
N SER A 48 -19.00 6.59 -19.40
CA SER A 48 -18.16 5.48 -19.85
C SER A 48 -18.27 5.33 -21.37
N PRO A 49 -17.17 5.33 -22.16
CA PRO A 49 -17.24 4.95 -23.56
C PRO A 49 -17.31 3.43 -23.64
N THR A 50 -18.50 2.89 -23.35
CA THR A 50 -18.90 1.52 -23.65
C THR A 50 -19.83 1.54 -24.86
N GLU A 51 -19.36 2.05 -25.99
CA GLU A 51 -20.05 1.88 -27.27
C GLU A 51 -19.05 1.51 -28.37
N PHE A 52 -19.24 0.31 -28.92
CA PHE A 52 -18.62 -0.10 -30.18
C PHE A 52 -19.37 0.59 -31.32
N PRO A 53 -18.73 1.44 -32.14
CA PRO A 53 -19.37 1.94 -33.34
C PRO A 53 -19.30 0.84 -34.40
N SER A 54 -20.47 0.53 -34.93
CA SER A 54 -20.64 -0.27 -36.14
C SER A 54 -19.86 0.37 -37.30
N ILE A 55 -19.11 -0.47 -38.01
CA ILE A 55 -18.30 -0.10 -39.17
C ILE A 55 -19.18 0.56 -40.23
N ARG A 56 -18.97 1.87 -40.46
CA ARG A 56 -19.20 2.49 -41.77
C ARG A 56 -17.88 3.05 -42.29
N THR A 57 -17.64 2.66 -43.53
CA THR A 57 -16.55 2.97 -44.45
C THR A 57 -16.11 4.44 -44.47
N GLY A 58 -14.81 4.68 -44.35
CA GLY A 58 -14.17 5.96 -44.66
C GLY A 58 -12.73 6.03 -44.13
N SER A 59 -11.78 6.17 -45.05
CA SER A 59 -10.32 6.07 -44.89
C SER A 59 -9.66 6.80 -43.70
N SER A 60 -8.68 6.11 -43.08
CA SER A 60 -7.43 6.62 -42.46
C SER A 60 -7.55 7.80 -41.47
N MET A 61 -7.38 7.66 -40.15
CA MET A 61 -6.22 7.11 -39.45
C MET A 61 -6.69 6.37 -38.19
N VAL A 62 -6.42 5.08 -38.11
CA VAL A 62 -6.42 4.36 -36.83
C VAL A 62 -5.28 4.95 -36.02
N ARG A 63 -5.57 5.83 -35.05
CA ARG A 63 -4.63 6.05 -33.95
C ARG A 63 -4.51 4.71 -33.26
N GLY A 64 -3.41 4.02 -33.55
CA GLY A 64 -3.08 2.76 -32.92
C GLY A 64 -3.22 2.92 -31.41
N VAL A 65 -3.75 1.88 -30.77
CA VAL A 65 -3.54 1.69 -29.34
C VAL A 65 -2.04 1.43 -29.21
N ASP A 66 -1.25 2.51 -29.18
CA ASP A 66 0.19 2.44 -29.04
C ASP A 66 0.42 1.87 -27.64
N CYS A 67 1.02 0.67 -27.59
CA CYS A 67 1.40 0.04 -26.33
C CYS A 67 2.30 1.01 -25.59
N MET A 68 1.82 1.67 -24.54
CA MET A 68 2.61 2.65 -23.79
C MET A 68 3.83 1.95 -23.19
N PRO A 69 5.04 2.14 -23.74
CA PRO A 69 6.20 1.33 -23.37
C PRO A 69 6.75 1.77 -22.01
N GLU A 70 6.55 3.04 -21.67
CA GLU A 70 6.97 3.64 -20.41
C GLU A 70 5.88 4.59 -19.88
N CYS A 71 5.61 4.50 -18.59
CA CYS A 71 4.62 5.32 -17.91
C CYS A 71 5.18 6.72 -17.65
N PRO A 72 4.52 7.80 -18.09
CA PRO A 72 5.03 9.17 -17.87
C PRO A 72 4.94 9.58 -16.41
N TYR A 73 3.93 9.06 -15.68
CA TYR A 73 3.74 9.32 -14.26
C TYR A 73 3.38 8.04 -13.52
N HIS A 74 3.96 7.88 -12.33
CA HIS A 74 3.68 6.80 -11.40
C HIS A 74 2.88 7.34 -10.23
N ARG A 75 1.73 6.73 -9.94
CA ARG A 75 0.90 7.08 -8.79
C ARG A 75 0.81 5.89 -7.83
N PRO A 76 1.06 6.05 -6.52
CA PRO A 76 0.81 4.98 -5.56
C PRO A 76 -0.68 4.61 -5.56
N LEU A 77 -0.96 3.32 -5.56
CA LEU A 77 -2.32 2.79 -5.53
C LEU A 77 -3.05 3.18 -4.23
N GLY A 78 -2.30 3.32 -3.14
CA GLY A 78 -2.80 3.74 -1.84
C GLY A 78 -2.75 2.63 -0.79
N PHE A 79 -1.72 1.77 -0.79
CA PHE A 79 -1.48 0.89 0.38
C PHE A 79 -1.18 1.73 1.62
N GLU A 80 -0.28 2.70 1.50
CA GLU A 80 0.07 3.65 2.57
C GLU A 80 -1.09 4.59 2.89
N ALA A 81 -1.79 5.10 1.87
CA ALA A 81 -2.94 5.98 2.05
C ALA A 81 -4.19 5.28 2.60
N GLY A 82 -4.16 3.95 2.73
CA GLY A 82 -5.27 3.14 3.24
C GLY A 82 -6.47 3.02 2.31
N SER A 83 -6.31 3.35 1.02
CA SER A 83 -7.36 3.25 0.00
C SER A 83 -7.73 1.81 -0.36
N ILE A 84 -6.90 0.84 0.03
CA ILE A 84 -7.11 -0.59 -0.24
C ILE A 84 -7.68 -1.27 0.99
N SER A 85 -8.85 -1.87 0.85
CA SER A 85 -9.51 -2.64 1.90
C SER A 85 -8.67 -3.86 2.30
N PRO A 86 -8.67 -4.26 3.57
CA PRO A 86 -7.92 -5.43 4.03
C PRO A 86 -8.33 -6.72 3.30
N ASP A 87 -9.60 -6.83 2.89
CA ASP A 87 -10.15 -7.99 2.18
C ASP A 87 -9.59 -8.16 0.77
N GLN A 88 -9.02 -7.10 0.19
CA GLN A 88 -8.35 -7.14 -1.10
C GLN A 88 -6.97 -7.78 -1.03
N ILE A 89 -6.42 -8.00 0.17
CA ILE A 89 -5.07 -8.52 0.37
C ILE A 89 -5.16 -9.90 1.01
N THR A 90 -4.78 -10.92 0.26
CA THR A 90 -4.88 -12.33 0.67
C THR A 90 -3.53 -13.02 0.55
N CYS A 91 -3.33 -14.16 1.23
CA CYS A 91 -2.07 -14.91 1.17
C CYS A 91 -2.28 -16.42 1.10
N SER A 92 -1.21 -17.15 0.77
CA SER A 92 -1.15 -18.62 0.62
C SER A 92 -1.62 -19.43 1.82
N ASN A 93 -1.58 -18.87 3.03
CA ASN A 93 -1.85 -19.59 4.29
C ASN A 93 -2.76 -18.80 5.24
N GLN A 94 -3.78 -18.15 4.70
CA GLN A 94 -4.68 -17.26 5.46
C GLN A 94 -5.23 -17.88 6.75
N ASP A 95 -5.66 -19.15 6.69
CA ASP A 95 -6.31 -19.84 7.80
C ASP A 95 -5.35 -20.19 8.96
N GLN A 96 -4.05 -20.04 8.74
CA GLN A 96 -3.02 -20.37 9.72
C GLN A 96 -2.47 -19.16 10.47
N TYR A 97 -3.00 -17.95 10.22
CA TYR A 97 -2.67 -16.72 10.97
C TYR A 97 -3.39 -16.70 12.33
N THR A 98 -3.04 -17.66 13.17
CA THR A 98 -3.55 -17.78 14.54
C THR A 98 -2.45 -17.46 15.56
N ALA A 99 -2.85 -17.11 16.78
CA ALA A 99 -1.97 -16.76 17.89
C ALA A 99 -1.05 -15.56 17.56
N TRP A 100 0.28 -15.69 17.72
CA TRP A 100 1.23 -14.61 17.50
C TRP A 100 1.13 -14.03 16.08
N PHE A 101 0.96 -14.89 15.05
CA PHE A 101 0.91 -14.44 13.66
C PHE A 101 -0.32 -13.56 13.32
N SER A 102 -1.34 -13.52 14.19
CA SER A 102 -2.52 -12.66 13.99
C SER A 102 -2.18 -11.17 13.98
N SER A 103 -1.01 -10.76 14.47
CA SER A 103 -0.55 -9.38 14.32
C SER A 103 0.12 -9.10 12.97
N TRP A 104 0.59 -10.12 12.24
CA TRP A 104 1.29 -9.99 10.95
C TRP A 104 0.43 -10.44 9.77
N LEU A 105 -0.82 -9.96 9.76
CA LEU A 105 -1.79 -10.26 8.71
C LEU A 105 -1.36 -9.71 7.34
N PRO A 106 -1.82 -10.29 6.23
CA PRO A 106 -1.62 -9.75 4.89
C PRO A 106 -2.06 -8.29 4.74
N SER A 107 -3.14 -7.90 5.44
CA SER A 107 -3.64 -6.53 5.46
C SER A 107 -2.65 -5.50 6.02
N LYS A 108 -1.64 -5.95 6.77
CA LYS A 108 -0.54 -5.14 7.32
C LYS A 108 0.65 -5.01 6.38
N ALA A 109 0.62 -5.64 5.19
CA ALA A 109 1.64 -5.52 4.15
C ALA A 109 1.67 -4.14 3.47
N ARG A 110 1.38 -3.05 4.19
CA ARG A 110 1.31 -1.70 3.64
C ARG A 110 2.65 -0.99 3.85
N LEU A 111 3.15 -0.33 2.80
CA LEU A 111 4.38 0.43 2.85
C LEU A 111 4.37 1.45 4.01
N ASN A 112 5.53 1.66 4.64
CA ASN A 112 5.75 2.59 5.75
C ASN A 112 4.90 2.36 7.00
N THR A 113 4.12 1.27 7.08
CA THR A 113 3.40 0.92 8.31
C THR A 113 4.40 0.70 9.44
N GLN A 114 4.13 1.33 10.58
CA GLN A 114 4.93 1.22 11.81
C GLN A 114 4.08 0.66 12.95
N GLY A 115 4.75 0.19 14.00
CA GLY A 115 4.10 -0.37 15.19
C GLY A 115 4.12 -1.89 15.24
N PHE A 116 3.38 -2.46 16.19
CA PHE A 116 3.31 -3.92 16.36
C PHE A 116 2.53 -4.56 15.20
N GLY A 117 3.16 -5.50 14.49
CA GLY A 117 2.53 -6.14 13.32
C GLY A 117 2.56 -5.26 12.07
N CYS A 118 3.72 -4.71 11.74
CA CYS A 118 3.91 -3.74 10.66
C CYS A 118 4.12 -4.34 9.26
N ALA A 119 4.09 -5.66 9.10
CA ALA A 119 4.31 -6.31 7.81
C ALA A 119 3.50 -7.60 7.72
N TRP A 120 3.36 -8.12 6.51
CA TRP A 120 2.96 -9.50 6.33
C TRP A 120 4.14 -10.41 6.62
N LEU A 121 3.93 -11.43 7.47
CA LEU A 121 4.93 -12.42 7.83
C LEU A 121 4.40 -13.79 7.44
N SER A 122 5.10 -14.49 6.54
CA SER A 122 4.72 -15.86 6.23
C SER A 122 5.04 -16.78 7.41
N LYS A 123 4.12 -17.68 7.73
CA LYS A 123 4.33 -18.73 8.74
C LYS A 123 5.36 -19.76 8.26
N PHE A 124 5.25 -20.16 6.99
CA PHE A 124 6.18 -21.10 6.36
C PHE A 124 7.15 -20.36 5.44
N GLN A 125 8.36 -20.92 5.34
CA GLN A 125 9.49 -20.32 4.65
C GLN A 125 9.83 -21.22 3.45
N ASP A 126 9.00 -21.14 2.43
CA ASP A 126 9.08 -21.97 1.24
C ASP A 126 8.69 -21.20 -0.01
N ASN A 127 9.08 -21.72 -1.17
CA ASN A 127 8.89 -21.06 -2.45
C ASN A 127 7.45 -21.18 -2.99
N THR A 128 6.52 -21.76 -2.22
CA THR A 128 5.10 -21.84 -2.59
C THR A 128 4.26 -20.74 -1.95
N GLN A 129 4.87 -19.91 -1.11
CA GLN A 129 4.20 -18.78 -0.47
C GLN A 129 3.92 -17.68 -1.48
N TRP A 130 2.77 -17.02 -1.30
CA TRP A 130 2.39 -15.89 -2.13
C TRP A 130 1.56 -14.89 -1.34
N LEU A 131 1.68 -13.63 -1.74
CA LEU A 131 0.82 -12.54 -1.32
C LEU A 131 0.06 -12.04 -2.55
N GLN A 132 -1.27 -12.04 -2.47
CA GLN A 132 -2.16 -11.67 -3.55
C GLN A 132 -2.86 -10.34 -3.23
N ILE A 133 -2.93 -9.49 -4.23
CA ILE A 133 -3.62 -8.21 -4.20
C ILE A 133 -4.72 -8.26 -5.26
N ASP A 134 -5.97 -8.03 -4.86
CA ASP A 134 -7.11 -7.78 -5.73
C ASP A 134 -7.35 -6.28 -5.89
N LEU A 135 -7.22 -5.78 -7.11
CA LEU A 135 -7.39 -4.37 -7.44
C LEU A 135 -8.85 -3.96 -7.65
N ILE A 136 -9.79 -4.92 -7.53
CA ILE A 136 -11.23 -4.85 -7.85
C ILE A 136 -11.48 -4.70 -9.36
N ASP A 137 -10.75 -3.79 -10.00
CA ASP A 137 -10.81 -3.53 -11.44
C ASP A 137 -9.46 -3.78 -12.10
N ALA A 138 -9.47 -4.03 -13.41
CA ALA A 138 -8.24 -4.14 -14.19
C ALA A 138 -7.56 -2.77 -14.28
N LYS A 139 -6.34 -2.67 -13.73
CA LYS A 139 -5.54 -1.43 -13.72
C LYS A 139 -4.19 -1.66 -14.37
N VAL A 140 -3.59 -0.58 -14.87
CA VAL A 140 -2.24 -0.60 -15.44
C VAL A 140 -1.22 -0.41 -14.33
N VAL A 141 -0.50 -1.48 -13.99
CA VAL A 141 0.54 -1.47 -12.96
C VAL A 141 1.90 -1.27 -13.60
N SER A 142 2.59 -0.25 -13.11
CA SER A 142 3.85 0.27 -13.65
C SER A 142 5.05 -0.02 -12.77
N GLY A 143 4.83 -0.38 -11.50
CA GLY A 143 5.91 -0.71 -10.58
C GLY A 143 5.41 -1.19 -9.24
N ILE A 144 6.36 -1.65 -8.43
CA ILE A 144 6.14 -2.22 -7.11
C ILE A 144 7.24 -1.68 -6.20
N LEU A 145 6.86 -1.13 -5.06
CA LEU A 145 7.79 -0.84 -3.97
C LEU A 145 7.69 -1.97 -2.94
N THR A 146 8.84 -2.41 -2.45
CA THR A 146 8.95 -3.42 -1.40
C THR A 146 9.76 -2.88 -0.23
N GLN A 147 9.38 -3.27 0.98
CA GLN A 147 10.06 -2.87 2.22
C GLN A 147 10.07 -4.06 3.19
N GLY A 148 11.15 -4.19 3.98
CA GLY A 148 11.29 -5.24 4.99
C GLY A 148 10.40 -5.03 6.22
N ARG A 149 10.54 -5.88 7.23
CA ARG A 149 9.81 -5.78 8.52
C ARG A 149 10.33 -4.59 9.36
N CYS A 150 9.50 -3.94 10.17
CA CYS A 150 9.95 -2.77 10.95
C CYS A 150 10.61 -3.11 12.29
N ASP A 151 10.25 -4.24 12.90
CA ASP A 151 10.59 -4.65 14.27
C ASP A 151 11.74 -5.67 14.32
N ALA A 152 11.99 -6.42 13.25
CA ALA A 152 13.05 -7.42 13.15
C ALA A 152 13.76 -7.38 11.79
N ASP A 153 14.99 -7.92 11.75
CA ASP A 153 15.83 -8.01 10.55
C ASP A 153 15.38 -9.15 9.62
N GLU A 154 14.18 -9.02 9.09
CA GLU A 154 13.50 -9.97 8.20
C GLU A 154 12.99 -9.25 6.94
N TRP A 155 13.29 -9.80 5.77
CA TRP A 155 12.88 -9.24 4.48
C TRP A 155 13.00 -10.25 3.34
N ILE A 156 12.30 -9.99 2.22
CA ILE A 156 12.50 -10.72 0.97
C ILE A 156 13.69 -10.15 0.19
N THR A 157 14.54 -11.01 -0.35
CA THR A 157 15.71 -10.62 -1.17
C THR A 157 15.45 -10.78 -2.66
N LYS A 158 14.62 -11.76 -3.05
CA LYS A 158 14.23 -12.00 -4.44
C LYS A 158 12.77 -12.40 -4.51
N TYR A 159 12.08 -11.98 -5.56
CA TYR A 159 10.71 -12.39 -5.81
C TYR A 159 10.40 -12.46 -7.30
N SER A 160 9.36 -13.23 -7.63
CA SER A 160 8.74 -13.23 -8.96
C SER A 160 7.32 -12.68 -8.88
N LEU A 161 6.85 -12.22 -10.03
CA LEU A 161 5.53 -11.62 -10.17
C LEU A 161 4.66 -12.53 -11.03
N GLN A 162 3.47 -12.86 -10.53
CA GLN A 162 2.39 -13.40 -11.32
C GLN A 162 1.25 -12.39 -11.35
N TYR A 163 0.51 -12.38 -12.44
CA TYR A 163 -0.64 -11.51 -12.58
C TYR A 163 -1.74 -12.19 -13.40
N ARG A 164 -2.95 -11.64 -13.26
CA ARG A 164 -4.15 -12.13 -13.93
C ARG A 164 -5.16 -11.00 -14.08
N THR A 165 -5.82 -10.91 -15.23
CA THR A 165 -6.86 -9.89 -15.50
C THR A 165 -8.24 -10.32 -15.00
N ASP A 166 -8.57 -11.60 -15.12
CA ASP A 166 -9.89 -12.14 -14.79
C ASP A 166 -9.79 -13.38 -13.93
N GLU A 167 -10.74 -13.59 -13.02
CA GLU A 167 -10.72 -14.72 -12.10
C GLU A 167 -10.71 -16.09 -12.80
N LYS A 168 -11.30 -16.18 -14.00
CA LYS A 168 -11.40 -17.41 -14.78
C LYS A 168 -10.12 -17.76 -15.54
N LEU A 169 -9.19 -16.82 -15.67
CA LEU A 169 -7.95 -17.03 -16.42
C LEU A 169 -6.87 -17.69 -15.54
N ASN A 170 -5.87 -18.25 -16.20
CA ASN A 170 -4.69 -18.77 -15.52
C ASN A 170 -3.75 -17.64 -15.11
N TRP A 171 -2.91 -17.91 -14.10
CA TRP A 171 -1.86 -17.01 -13.68
C TRP A 171 -0.76 -16.93 -14.72
N ILE A 172 -0.34 -15.71 -15.06
CA ILE A 172 0.72 -15.44 -16.03
C ILE A 172 1.94 -14.93 -15.26
N TYR A 173 3.11 -15.52 -15.51
CA TYR A 173 4.36 -14.99 -14.99
C TYR A 173 4.77 -13.73 -15.74
N TYR A 174 5.24 -12.74 -15.01
CA TYR A 174 5.84 -11.56 -15.61
C TYR A 174 7.15 -11.93 -16.31
N LYS A 175 7.22 -11.55 -17.60
CA LYS A 175 8.36 -11.81 -18.46
C LYS A 175 9.09 -10.52 -18.75
N ASP A 176 10.41 -10.63 -18.85
CA ASP A 176 11.27 -9.53 -19.28
C ASP A 176 11.19 -9.33 -20.80
N GLN A 177 11.83 -8.28 -21.31
CA GLN A 177 11.94 -7.99 -22.75
C GLN A 177 12.57 -9.15 -23.55
N THR A 178 13.37 -10.01 -22.89
CA THR A 178 13.97 -11.20 -23.50
C THR A 178 13.04 -12.42 -23.52
N GLY A 179 11.82 -12.31 -22.98
CA GLY A 179 10.83 -13.41 -22.91
C GLY A 179 11.04 -14.39 -21.75
N ASN A 180 12.06 -14.19 -20.91
CA ASN A 180 12.33 -15.03 -19.74
C ASN A 180 11.53 -14.54 -18.52
N ASN A 181 11.24 -15.46 -17.59
CA ASN A 181 10.61 -15.10 -16.32
C ASN A 181 11.52 -14.11 -15.58
N ARG A 182 10.99 -12.92 -15.28
CA ARG A 182 11.74 -11.88 -14.60
C ARG A 182 11.76 -12.17 -13.10
N VAL A 183 12.96 -12.12 -12.53
CA VAL A 183 13.17 -12.11 -11.08
C VAL A 183 13.53 -10.69 -10.66
N PHE A 184 12.82 -10.18 -9.66
CA PHE A 184 13.08 -8.89 -9.06
C PHE A 184 13.96 -9.04 -7.83
N TYR A 185 14.86 -8.07 -7.65
CA TYR A 185 15.63 -7.93 -6.44
C TYR A 185 14.82 -7.10 -5.45
N GLY A 186 14.57 -7.68 -4.28
CA GLY A 186 13.84 -7.05 -3.19
C GLY A 186 14.76 -6.21 -2.32
N ASN A 187 14.63 -6.40 -1.02
CA ASN A 187 15.27 -5.58 -0.01
C ASN A 187 16.63 -6.17 0.40
N SER A 188 17.52 -5.27 0.83
CA SER A 188 18.82 -5.64 1.43
C SER A 188 18.86 -5.37 2.94
N ASP A 189 17.84 -4.68 3.46
CA ASP A 189 17.70 -4.27 4.84
C ASP A 189 16.21 -4.15 5.22
N ARG A 190 15.96 -3.97 6.51
CA ARG A 190 14.60 -3.96 7.07
C ARG A 190 13.80 -2.67 6.79
N SER A 191 14.48 -1.54 6.63
CA SER A 191 13.86 -0.21 6.63
C SER A 191 13.77 0.43 5.25
N SER A 192 14.74 0.20 4.38
CA SER A 192 14.80 0.88 3.09
C SER A 192 13.75 0.30 2.15
N SER A 193 13.05 1.18 1.45
CA SER A 193 12.14 0.81 0.37
C SER A 193 12.93 0.62 -0.92
N VAL A 194 12.69 -0.48 -1.62
CA VAL A 194 13.25 -0.74 -2.95
C VAL A 194 12.15 -0.62 -3.97
N GLN A 195 12.38 0.18 -5.01
CA GLN A 195 11.43 0.39 -6.11
C GLN A 195 11.83 -0.43 -7.32
N ASN A 196 10.91 -1.28 -7.77
CA ASN A 196 11.05 -2.09 -8.98
C ASN A 196 10.00 -1.67 -10.01
N LEU A 197 10.45 -1.02 -11.08
CA LEU A 197 9.58 -0.64 -12.20
C LEU A 197 9.36 -1.80 -13.16
N LEU A 198 8.13 -1.94 -13.63
CA LEU A 198 7.70 -2.94 -14.60
C LEU A 198 7.83 -2.34 -16.01
N ARG A 199 8.69 -2.93 -16.83
CA ARG A 199 8.88 -2.58 -18.24
C ARG A 199 8.81 -3.86 -19.08
N PRO A 200 7.70 -4.12 -19.79
CA PRO A 200 6.53 -3.24 -19.97
C PRO A 200 5.61 -3.18 -18.73
N PRO A 201 4.81 -2.11 -18.59
CA PRO A 201 3.73 -2.07 -17.60
C PRO A 201 2.71 -3.18 -17.90
N ILE A 202 2.07 -3.71 -16.86
CA ILE A 202 1.11 -4.82 -16.98
C ILE A 202 -0.32 -4.34 -16.73
N VAL A 203 -1.27 -4.93 -17.46
CA VAL A 203 -2.70 -4.80 -17.13
C VAL A 203 -3.09 -5.99 -16.27
N ALA A 204 -3.52 -5.74 -15.04
CA ALA A 204 -3.88 -6.79 -14.11
C ALA A 204 -5.01 -6.32 -13.18
N ARG A 205 -5.84 -7.27 -12.76
CA ARG A 205 -6.77 -7.10 -11.64
C ARG A 205 -6.23 -7.80 -10.39
N TYR A 206 -5.69 -9.00 -10.57
CA TYR A 206 -5.06 -9.78 -9.52
C TYR A 206 -3.56 -9.81 -9.72
N ILE A 207 -2.82 -9.52 -8.65
CA ILE A 207 -1.36 -9.57 -8.64
C ILE A 207 -0.90 -10.49 -7.52
N ARG A 208 0.03 -11.38 -7.81
CA ARG A 208 0.67 -12.27 -6.86
C ARG A 208 2.18 -12.00 -6.81
N ILE A 209 2.65 -11.75 -5.61
CA ILE A 209 4.08 -11.69 -5.29
C ILE A 209 4.49 -13.04 -4.74
N LEU A 210 5.47 -13.68 -5.38
CA LEU A 210 6.02 -14.96 -4.96
C LEU A 210 7.46 -14.74 -4.47
N PRO A 211 7.72 -14.79 -3.16
CA PRO A 211 9.07 -14.76 -2.62
C PRO A 211 9.88 -15.96 -3.12
N LEU A 212 11.07 -15.69 -3.67
CA LEU A 212 12.03 -16.70 -4.13
C LEU A 212 13.26 -16.79 -3.24
N GLY A 213 13.51 -15.76 -2.44
CA GLY A 213 14.59 -15.71 -1.46
C GLY A 213 14.28 -14.69 -0.38
N TRP A 214 14.75 -14.96 0.83
CA TRP A 214 14.48 -14.14 2.01
C TRP A 214 15.66 -14.21 2.99
N HIS A 215 15.71 -13.23 3.87
CA HIS A 215 16.64 -13.19 4.99
C HIS A 215 15.88 -13.50 6.30
N THR A 216 16.27 -14.56 6.99
CA THR A 216 15.65 -15.08 8.23
C THR A 216 14.20 -15.56 8.05
N ARG A 217 13.26 -14.69 7.66
CA ARG A 217 11.87 -15.01 7.33
C ARG A 217 11.36 -14.13 6.19
N ILE A 218 10.36 -14.63 5.47
CA ILE A 218 9.56 -13.91 4.48
C ILE A 218 8.71 -12.90 5.24
N ALA A 219 9.18 -11.67 5.22
CA ALA A 219 8.44 -10.50 5.65
C ALA A 219 8.40 -9.47 4.52
N LEU A 220 7.24 -8.87 4.30
CA LEU A 220 7.04 -7.89 3.23
C LEU A 220 6.01 -6.82 3.61
N ARG A 221 6.39 -5.58 3.32
CA ARG A 221 5.50 -4.44 3.10
C ARG A 221 5.59 -4.05 1.63
N LEU A 222 4.48 -3.63 1.03
CA LEU A 222 4.46 -3.26 -0.37
C LEU A 222 3.57 -2.05 -0.65
N GLU A 223 3.84 -1.41 -1.78
CA GLU A 223 2.99 -0.43 -2.44
C GLU A 223 3.02 -0.70 -3.94
N LEU A 224 1.87 -0.68 -4.59
CA LEU A 224 1.78 -0.80 -6.04
C LEU A 224 1.75 0.58 -6.68
N LEU A 225 2.47 0.75 -7.78
CA LEU A 225 2.45 1.97 -8.58
C LEU A 225 1.59 1.77 -9.83
N LEU A 226 0.56 2.59 -9.96
CA LEU A 226 -0.25 2.68 -11.17
C LEU A 226 0.37 3.62 -12.19
N CYS A 227 0.19 3.27 -13.45
CA CYS A 227 0.48 4.12 -14.58
C CYS A 227 -0.65 5.15 -14.75
N MET A 228 -0.31 6.42 -14.80
CA MET A 228 -1.27 7.50 -15.10
C MET A 228 -0.86 8.19 -16.40
N ASN A 229 -1.84 8.49 -17.24
CA ASN A 229 -1.63 9.38 -18.38
C ASN A 229 -1.52 10.82 -17.86
N LYS A 230 -0.78 11.65 -18.58
CA LYS A 230 -0.78 13.09 -18.31
C LYS A 230 -2.21 13.60 -18.49
N CYS A 231 -2.81 14.16 -17.44
CA CYS A 231 -4.06 14.90 -17.60
C CYS A 231 -3.76 16.10 -18.52
N SER A 232 -4.38 16.13 -19.69
CA SER A 232 -4.41 17.30 -20.57
C SER A 232 -5.61 18.17 -20.26
#